data_AF-F0GGC7-F1
#
_entry.id   AF-F0GGC7-F1
#
_cell.length_a   1.000
_cell.length_b   1.000
_cell.length_c   1.000
_cell.angle_alpha   90.00
_cell.angle_beta   90.00
_cell.angle_gamma   90.00
#
_symmetry.space_group_name_H-M   'P 1'
#
loop_
_entity.id
_entity.type
_entity.pdbx_description
1 polymer ?
#
loop_
_entity_poly.entity_id
_entity_poly.type
_entity_poly.pdbx_seq_one_letter_code
_entity_poly.pdbx_strand_id
1 'polypeptide(L)'
;MDTAFSALDLARLQFAFTVSFHIVFPAMSIGLASFIAVLEYRWLKTGKPYYKTLCLFWSKIFAVAFGMGVVSGVVMSYQFGTNWSGFSSFAGSVTGPLLMYEVMTAFFLEAGFLGIMLFGWNRVSPRAHFGATLMVAIGTLISTFWILASNSWMQTPQGFEIVDGRVVPTDWFAIVFNPSFPYRLLHMAIAAFIVAALVVAATGAYHLLKGRRDKSVKKMFSMALWLLLVLAPLQAVIGDQHGLNTLKYQPAKIA
;
A
#
# COMPACT_ATOMS: atom_id res chain seq x y z
N MET A 1 13.83 29.64 -28.66
CA MET A 1 12.63 29.13 -27.96
C MET A 1 12.70 27.62 -28.04
N ASP A 2 13.40 26.97 -27.11
CA ASP A 2 13.28 25.52 -26.90
C ASP A 2 12.13 25.31 -25.89
N THR A 3 10.92 25.58 -26.35
CA THR A 3 9.67 25.46 -25.57
C THR A 3 9.00 24.10 -25.76
N ALA A 4 9.62 23.18 -26.49
CA ALA A 4 9.10 21.83 -26.68
C ALA A 4 9.60 20.91 -25.57
N PHE A 5 8.69 20.21 -24.89
CA PHE A 5 9.05 19.18 -23.92
C PHE A 5 9.96 18.12 -24.56
N SER A 6 11.06 17.79 -23.90
CA SER A 6 11.89 16.68 -24.35
C SER A 6 11.18 15.34 -24.09
N ALA A 7 11.64 14.27 -24.76
CA ALA A 7 11.15 12.92 -24.49
C ALA A 7 11.32 12.52 -23.00
N LEU A 8 12.40 12.99 -22.36
CA LEU A 8 12.64 12.77 -20.93
C LEU A 8 11.60 13.48 -20.06
N ASP A 9 11.22 14.71 -20.41
CA ASP A 9 10.22 15.48 -19.66
C ASP A 9 8.84 14.84 -19.79
N LEU A 10 8.48 14.39 -20.99
CA LEU A 10 7.22 13.66 -21.23
C LEU A 10 7.19 12.32 -20.47
N ALA A 11 8.29 11.57 -20.46
CA ALA A 11 8.40 10.32 -19.70
C ALA A 11 8.23 10.55 -18.18
N ARG A 12 8.83 11.63 -17.64
CA ARG A 12 8.65 12.03 -16.24
C ARG A 12 7.22 12.45 -15.94
N LEU A 13 6.60 13.27 -16.79
CA LEU A 13 5.23 13.72 -16.62
C LEU A 13 4.24 12.54 -16.65
N GLN A 14 4.42 11.63 -17.60
CA GLN A 14 3.60 10.44 -17.72
C GLN A 14 3.73 9.53 -16.49
N PHE A 15 4.96 9.25 -16.06
CA PHE A 15 5.20 8.42 -14.87
C PHE A 15 4.64 9.09 -13.61
N ALA A 16 4.82 10.41 -13.47
CA ALA A 16 4.28 11.19 -12.35
C ALA A 16 2.74 11.12 -12.28
N PHE A 17 2.06 11.25 -13.42
CA PHE A 17 0.61 11.07 -13.49
C PHE A 17 0.21 9.65 -13.08
N THR A 18 0.84 8.63 -13.67
CA THR A 18 0.50 7.22 -13.40
C THR A 18 0.71 6.85 -11.94
N VAL A 19 1.86 7.19 -11.34
CA VAL A 19 2.14 6.85 -9.93
C VAL A 19 1.25 7.63 -8.96
N SER A 20 0.95 8.91 -9.26
CA SER A 20 0.07 9.74 -8.42
C SER A 20 -1.38 9.24 -8.45
N PHE A 21 -1.85 8.78 -9.60
CA PHE A 21 -3.15 8.14 -9.71
C PHE A 21 -3.14 6.77 -9.02
N HIS A 22 -2.10 5.97 -9.25
CA HIS A 22 -1.98 4.63 -8.71
C HIS A 22 -2.03 4.64 -7.19
N ILE A 23 -1.21 5.45 -6.51
CA ILE A 23 -1.01 5.38 -5.04
C ILE A 23 -2.29 5.55 -4.22
N VAL A 24 -3.30 6.25 -4.74
CA VAL A 24 -4.61 6.41 -4.09
C VAL A 24 -5.26 5.06 -3.79
N PHE A 25 -5.11 4.09 -4.70
CA PHE A 25 -5.80 2.81 -4.63
C PHE A 25 -5.13 1.81 -3.67
N PRO A 26 -3.80 1.54 -3.74
CA PRO A 26 -3.11 0.73 -2.75
C PRO A 26 -3.20 1.31 -1.34
N ALA A 27 -3.08 2.63 -1.17
CA ALA A 27 -3.21 3.25 0.15
C ALA A 27 -4.58 2.95 0.78
N MET A 28 -5.66 3.01 0.00
CA MET A 28 -6.98 2.60 0.47
C MET A 28 -7.10 1.08 0.67
N SER A 29 -6.57 0.25 -0.23
CA SER A 29 -6.73 -1.21 -0.14
C SER A 29 -5.98 -1.79 1.06
N ILE A 30 -4.75 -1.35 1.33
CA ILE A 30 -3.94 -1.75 2.50
C ILE A 30 -4.71 -1.48 3.80
N GLY A 31 -5.20 -0.26 3.96
CA GLY A 31 -5.88 0.13 5.19
C GLY A 31 -7.27 -0.48 5.34
N LEU A 32 -8.05 -0.56 4.25
CA LEU A 32 -9.39 -1.14 4.29
C LEU A 32 -9.36 -2.66 4.48
N ALA A 33 -8.40 -3.39 3.88
CA ALA A 33 -8.27 -4.83 4.09
C ALA A 33 -8.09 -5.15 5.59
N SER A 34 -7.16 -4.45 6.23
CA SER A 34 -6.92 -4.58 7.68
C SER A 34 -8.13 -4.15 8.51
N PHE A 35 -8.82 -3.08 8.13
CA PHE A 35 -10.04 -2.64 8.81
C PHE A 35 -11.17 -3.67 8.72
N ILE A 36 -11.38 -4.27 7.54
CA ILE A 36 -12.37 -5.33 7.32
C ILE A 36 -12.02 -6.58 8.13
N ALA A 37 -10.75 -6.97 8.19
CA ALA A 37 -10.29 -8.07 9.04
C ALA A 37 -10.63 -7.82 10.53
N VAL A 38 -10.40 -6.60 11.03
CA VAL A 38 -10.78 -6.24 12.41
C VAL A 38 -12.29 -6.30 12.60
N LEU A 39 -13.09 -5.77 11.67
CA LEU A 39 -14.55 -5.83 11.76
C LEU A 39 -15.05 -7.27 11.80
N GLU A 40 -14.50 -8.14 10.96
CA GLU A 40 -14.91 -9.54 10.87
C GLU A 40 -14.51 -10.32 12.13
N TYR A 41 -13.29 -10.11 12.63
CA TYR A 41 -12.86 -10.64 13.93
C TYR A 41 -13.82 -10.22 15.05
N ARG A 42 -14.19 -8.93 15.08
CA ARG A 42 -15.12 -8.40 16.09
C ARG A 42 -16.51 -8.99 15.94
N TRP A 43 -16.97 -9.24 14.71
CA TRP A 43 -18.23 -9.95 14.47
C TRP A 43 -18.17 -11.38 14.99
N LEU A 44 -17.13 -12.16 14.64
CA LEU A 44 -16.96 -13.55 15.11
C LEU A 44 -16.89 -13.64 16.64
N LYS A 45 -16.21 -12.69 17.28
CA LYS A 45 -16.06 -12.66 18.74
C LYS A 45 -17.32 -12.21 19.48
N THR A 46 -18.12 -11.31 18.90
CA THR A 46 -19.22 -10.65 19.64
C THR A 46 -20.61 -11.01 19.14
N GLY A 47 -20.74 -11.61 17.96
CA GLY A 47 -22.02 -11.90 17.31
C GLY A 47 -22.81 -10.65 16.89
N LYS A 48 -22.28 -9.43 17.10
CA LYS A 48 -23.05 -8.21 16.90
C LYS A 48 -23.23 -7.90 15.41
N PRO A 49 -24.48 -7.76 14.91
CA PRO A 49 -24.76 -7.75 13.47
C PRO A 49 -24.19 -6.54 12.75
N TYR A 50 -24.05 -5.40 13.44
CA TYR A 50 -23.51 -4.17 12.84
C TYR A 50 -22.07 -4.31 12.35
N TYR A 51 -21.26 -5.22 12.94
CA TYR A 51 -19.91 -5.48 12.44
C TYR A 51 -19.95 -6.18 11.07
N LYS A 52 -20.81 -7.18 10.91
CA LYS A 52 -21.02 -7.84 9.61
C LYS A 52 -21.56 -6.89 8.56
N THR A 53 -22.50 -6.01 8.93
CA THR A 53 -23.00 -4.95 8.03
C THR A 53 -21.87 -4.05 7.55
N LEU A 54 -20.96 -3.66 8.45
CA LEU A 54 -19.80 -2.84 8.09
C LEU A 54 -18.81 -3.61 7.21
N CYS A 55 -18.53 -4.90 7.50
CA CYS A 55 -17.71 -5.74 6.62
C CYS A 55 -18.25 -5.72 5.20
N LEU A 56 -19.53 -6.07 5.01
CA LEU A 56 -20.17 -6.13 3.69
C LEU A 56 -20.18 -4.78 2.97
N PHE A 57 -20.34 -3.67 3.70
CA PHE A 57 -20.27 -2.34 3.13
C PHE A 57 -18.86 -2.00 2.64
N TRP A 58 -17.85 -2.16 3.50
CA TRP A 58 -16.47 -1.79 3.19
C TRP A 58 -15.81 -2.75 2.19
N SER A 59 -16.21 -4.03 2.14
CA SER A 59 -15.74 -4.98 1.13
C SER A 59 -16.05 -4.53 -0.30
N LYS A 60 -17.16 -3.83 -0.54
CA LYS A 60 -17.50 -3.30 -1.87
C LYS A 60 -16.55 -2.17 -2.29
N ILE A 61 -16.31 -1.23 -1.38
CA ILE A 61 -15.40 -0.09 -1.63
C ILE A 61 -13.97 -0.60 -1.78
N PHE A 62 -13.57 -1.53 -0.92
CA PHE A 62 -12.30 -2.23 -1.01
C PHE A 62 -12.14 -2.93 -2.37
N ALA A 63 -13.15 -3.66 -2.85
CA ALA A 63 -13.06 -4.35 -4.15
C ALA A 63 -12.84 -3.37 -5.32
N VAL A 64 -13.50 -2.21 -5.32
CA VAL A 64 -13.28 -1.16 -6.32
C VAL A 64 -11.86 -0.60 -6.23
N ALA A 65 -11.42 -0.23 -5.03
CA ALA A 65 -10.07 0.27 -4.81
C ALA A 65 -9.01 -0.75 -5.24
N PHE A 66 -9.17 -2.01 -4.82
CA PHE A 66 -8.29 -3.11 -5.17
C PHE A 66 -8.21 -3.31 -6.69
N GLY A 67 -9.37 -3.41 -7.37
CA GLY A 67 -9.42 -3.60 -8.82
C GLY A 67 -8.73 -2.45 -9.58
N MET A 68 -8.99 -1.20 -9.19
CA MET A 68 -8.34 -0.04 -9.77
C MET A 68 -6.83 0.00 -9.46
N GLY A 69 -6.42 -0.45 -8.28
CA GLY A 69 -5.03 -0.63 -7.90
C GLY A 69 -4.32 -1.61 -8.83
N VAL A 70 -4.92 -2.78 -9.10
CA VAL A 70 -4.36 -3.77 -10.03
C VAL A 70 -4.21 -3.18 -11.44
N VAL A 71 -5.26 -2.56 -11.98
CA VAL A 71 -5.24 -2.00 -13.34
C VAL A 71 -4.15 -0.92 -13.48
N SER A 72 -4.10 0.02 -12.54
CA SER A 72 -3.10 1.09 -12.57
C SER A 72 -1.68 0.59 -12.29
N GLY A 73 -1.52 -0.42 -11.44
CA GLY A 73 -0.22 -1.03 -11.14
C GLY A 73 0.38 -1.77 -12.33
N VAL A 74 -0.45 -2.47 -13.12
CA VAL A 74 -0.02 -3.10 -14.37
C VAL A 74 0.49 -2.04 -15.35
N VAL A 75 -0.21 -0.92 -15.52
CA VAL A 75 0.27 0.18 -16.39
C VAL A 75 1.63 0.71 -15.90
N MET A 76 1.78 0.91 -14.59
CA MET A 76 3.03 1.40 -13.99
C MET A 76 4.18 0.40 -14.19
N SER A 77 3.95 -0.90 -14.06
CA SER A 77 5.01 -1.91 -14.22
C SER A 77 5.56 -1.94 -15.65
N TYR A 78 4.70 -1.81 -16.67
CA TYR A 78 5.13 -1.71 -18.06
C TYR A 78 5.90 -0.42 -18.36
N GLN A 79 5.61 0.69 -17.67
CA GLN A 79 6.33 1.95 -17.87
C GLN A 79 7.82 1.86 -17.54
N PHE A 80 8.22 1.01 -16.58
CA PHE A 80 9.65 0.76 -16.33
C PHE A 80 10.37 0.22 -17.57
N GLY A 81 9.71 -0.63 -18.36
CA GLY A 81 10.27 -1.18 -19.59
C GLY A 81 10.18 -0.22 -20.78
N THR A 82 9.01 0.38 -21.02
CA THR A 82 8.75 1.16 -22.24
C THR A 82 9.43 2.53 -22.23
N ASN A 83 9.41 3.23 -21.10
CA ASN A 83 9.87 4.61 -21.00
C ASN A 83 11.20 4.75 -20.23
N TRP A 84 11.59 3.72 -19.49
CA TRP A 84 12.79 3.71 -18.64
C TRP A 84 13.71 2.51 -18.96
N SER A 85 13.85 2.17 -20.24
CA SER A 85 14.64 1.02 -20.72
C SER A 85 16.11 1.04 -20.26
N GLY A 86 16.72 2.23 -20.20
CA GLY A 86 18.08 2.41 -19.66
C GLY A 86 18.17 2.05 -18.18
N PHE A 87 17.20 2.49 -17.37
CA PHE A 87 17.11 2.11 -15.96
C PHE A 87 16.88 0.59 -15.82
N SER A 88 15.97 0.01 -16.60
CA SER A 88 15.70 -1.42 -16.58
C SER A 88 16.92 -2.25 -16.98
N SER A 89 17.72 -1.78 -17.95
CA SER A 89 18.97 -2.45 -18.34
C SER A 89 20.06 -2.32 -17.28
N PHE A 90 20.14 -1.17 -16.61
CA PHE A 90 21.14 -0.86 -15.59
C PHE A 90 20.86 -1.56 -14.27
N ALA A 91 19.66 -1.39 -13.70
CA ALA A 91 19.30 -1.80 -12.34
C ALA A 91 18.37 -3.02 -12.26
N GLY A 92 17.91 -3.55 -13.39
CA GLY A 92 16.88 -4.60 -13.45
C GLY A 92 17.25 -5.90 -12.74
N SER A 93 18.55 -6.20 -12.58
CA SER A 93 19.05 -7.35 -11.82
C SER A 93 18.73 -7.30 -10.32
N VAL A 94 18.48 -6.10 -9.77
CA VAL A 94 18.08 -5.88 -8.38
C VAL A 94 16.60 -5.56 -8.29
N THR A 95 16.13 -4.57 -9.06
CA THR A 95 14.74 -4.09 -8.96
C THR A 95 13.75 -5.09 -9.53
N GLY A 96 14.12 -5.82 -10.59
CA GLY A 96 13.29 -6.85 -11.21
C GLY A 96 12.89 -7.96 -10.24
N PRO A 97 13.84 -8.64 -9.58
CA PRO A 97 13.51 -9.64 -8.57
C PRO A 97 12.65 -9.12 -7.42
N LEU A 98 12.90 -7.91 -6.90
CA LEU A 98 12.08 -7.33 -5.82
C LEU A 98 10.62 -7.12 -6.26
N LEU A 99 10.40 -6.59 -7.47
CA LEU A 99 9.05 -6.45 -8.04
C LEU A 99 8.42 -7.80 -8.39
N MET A 100 9.22 -8.79 -8.80
CA MET A 100 8.72 -10.14 -9.06
C MET A 100 8.25 -10.82 -7.76
N TYR A 101 8.99 -10.66 -6.66
CA TYR A 101 8.58 -11.17 -5.35
C TYR A 101 7.29 -10.55 -4.85
N GLU A 102 7.07 -9.26 -5.12
CA GLU A 102 5.77 -8.61 -4.85
C GLU A 102 4.64 -9.40 -5.52
N VAL A 103 4.76 -9.66 -6.83
CA VAL A 103 3.73 -10.39 -7.58
C VAL A 103 3.56 -11.81 -7.03
N MET A 104 4.66 -12.56 -6.89
CA MET A 104 4.63 -13.97 -6.51
C MET A 104 4.11 -14.21 -5.08
N THR A 105 4.43 -13.32 -4.15
CA THR A 105 4.12 -13.53 -2.72
C THR A 105 2.89 -12.78 -2.25
N ALA A 106 2.66 -11.55 -2.73
CA ALA A 106 1.53 -10.73 -2.31
C ALA A 106 0.35 -10.86 -3.28
N PHE A 107 0.54 -10.59 -4.57
CA PHE A 107 -0.59 -10.55 -5.52
C PHE A 107 -1.27 -11.91 -5.66
N PHE A 108 -0.50 -13.01 -5.74
CA PHE A 108 -1.07 -14.36 -5.76
C PHE A 108 -1.86 -14.67 -4.49
N LEU A 109 -1.36 -14.25 -3.33
CA LEU A 109 -2.03 -14.45 -2.05
C LEU A 109 -3.33 -13.65 -1.98
N GLU A 110 -3.28 -12.38 -2.37
CA GLU A 110 -4.46 -11.52 -2.45
C GLU A 110 -5.47 -12.08 -3.44
N ALA A 111 -5.08 -12.35 -4.69
CA ALA A 111 -5.98 -12.83 -5.74
C ALA A 111 -6.61 -14.19 -5.38
N GLY A 112 -5.84 -15.10 -4.77
CA GLY A 112 -6.33 -16.41 -4.34
C GLY A 112 -7.41 -16.33 -3.26
N PHE A 113 -7.26 -15.43 -2.28
CA PHE A 113 -8.20 -15.31 -1.15
C PHE A 113 -9.28 -14.24 -1.35
N LEU A 114 -9.08 -13.27 -2.26
CA LEU A 114 -10.02 -12.19 -2.54
C LEU A 114 -11.39 -12.73 -2.99
N GLY A 115 -11.41 -13.76 -3.85
CA GLY A 115 -12.65 -14.37 -4.29
C GLY A 115 -13.47 -14.93 -3.12
N ILE A 116 -12.80 -15.54 -2.14
CA ILE A 116 -13.44 -16.06 -0.92
C ILE A 116 -13.90 -14.89 -0.04
N MET A 117 -13.09 -13.85 0.16
CA MET A 117 -13.44 -12.67 0.95
C MET A 117 -14.66 -11.92 0.40
N LEU A 118 -14.83 -11.86 -0.93
CA LEU A 118 -15.93 -11.13 -1.56
C LEU A 118 -17.20 -11.97 -1.71
N PHE A 119 -17.07 -13.27 -2.02
CA PHE A 119 -18.20 -14.11 -2.42
C PHE A 119 -18.43 -15.32 -1.50
N GLY A 120 -17.57 -15.53 -0.50
CA GLY A 120 -17.56 -16.73 0.33
C GLY A 120 -18.54 -16.74 1.51
N TRP A 121 -19.22 -15.62 1.83
CA TRP A 121 -20.06 -15.47 3.03
C TRP A 121 -21.08 -16.59 3.27
N ASN A 122 -21.64 -17.18 2.21
CA ASN A 122 -22.61 -18.29 2.28
C ASN A 122 -22.07 -19.59 1.65
N ARG A 123 -20.77 -19.65 1.31
CA ARG A 123 -20.14 -20.78 0.61
C ARG A 123 -19.05 -21.46 1.43
N VAL A 124 -18.46 -20.77 2.40
CA VAL A 124 -17.45 -21.30 3.32
C VAL A 124 -17.86 -21.05 4.77
N SER A 125 -17.19 -21.75 5.71
CA SER A 125 -17.44 -21.52 7.13
C SER A 125 -17.03 -20.10 7.55
N PRO A 126 -17.62 -19.50 8.60
CA PRO A 126 -17.25 -18.15 9.06
C PRO A 126 -15.76 -18.02 9.44
N ARG A 127 -15.14 -19.09 9.94
CA ARG A 127 -13.70 -19.10 10.26
C ARG A 127 -12.84 -19.16 9.00
N ALA A 128 -13.25 -19.94 8.00
CA ALA A 128 -12.56 -19.98 6.71
C ALA A 128 -12.66 -18.63 5.97
N HIS A 129 -13.84 -17.99 6.02
CA HIS A 129 -14.01 -16.64 5.46
C HIS A 129 -13.08 -15.63 6.15
N PHE A 130 -13.02 -15.63 7.48
CA PHE A 130 -12.10 -14.75 8.21
C PHE A 130 -10.63 -15.04 7.92
N GLY A 131 -10.26 -16.33 7.76
CA GLY A 131 -8.94 -16.72 7.29
C GLY A 131 -8.60 -16.09 5.94
N ALA A 132 -9.52 -16.13 4.97
CA ALA A 132 -9.34 -15.48 3.68
C ALA A 132 -9.18 -13.96 3.81
N THR A 133 -10.04 -13.30 4.59
CA THR A 133 -9.92 -11.85 4.85
C THR A 133 -8.57 -11.48 5.47
N LEU A 134 -8.05 -12.31 6.38
CA LEU A 134 -6.74 -12.10 6.99
C LEU A 134 -5.61 -12.30 5.98
N MET A 135 -5.69 -13.32 5.12
CA MET A 135 -4.69 -13.54 4.06
C MET A 135 -4.64 -12.38 3.08
N VAL A 136 -5.79 -11.79 2.71
CA VAL A 136 -5.83 -10.58 1.89
C VAL A 136 -5.18 -9.40 2.60
N ALA A 137 -5.48 -9.17 3.89
CA ALA A 137 -4.87 -8.08 4.67
C ALA A 137 -3.36 -8.25 4.86
N ILE A 138 -2.88 -9.49 5.04
CA ILE A 138 -1.45 -9.79 5.13
C ILE A 138 -0.78 -9.60 3.76
N GLY A 139 -1.42 -10.04 2.68
CA GLY A 139 -0.95 -9.86 1.31
C GLY A 139 -0.65 -8.40 1.00
N THR A 140 -1.56 -7.48 1.34
CA THR A 140 -1.35 -6.04 1.04
C THR A 140 -0.16 -5.45 1.81
N LEU A 141 0.13 -5.95 3.02
CA LEU A 141 1.32 -5.57 3.77
C LEU A 141 2.61 -6.18 3.20
N ILE A 142 2.56 -7.42 2.69
CA ILE A 142 3.68 -8.04 1.97
C ILE A 142 3.96 -7.30 0.66
N SER A 143 2.93 -6.86 -0.07
CA SER A 143 3.13 -6.03 -1.28
C SER A 143 3.81 -4.73 -0.91
N THR A 144 3.31 -4.06 0.14
CA THR A 144 3.93 -2.84 0.68
C THR A 144 5.40 -3.05 1.02
N PHE A 145 5.77 -4.19 1.63
CA PHE A 145 7.15 -4.53 1.94
C PHE A 145 8.03 -4.55 0.68
N TRP A 146 7.65 -5.30 -0.35
CA TRP A 146 8.50 -5.50 -1.53
C TRP A 146 8.62 -4.25 -2.40
N ILE A 147 7.53 -3.53 -2.62
CA ILE A 147 7.56 -2.30 -3.41
C ILE A 147 8.37 -1.21 -2.71
N LEU A 148 8.28 -1.12 -1.37
CA LEU A 148 9.10 -0.19 -0.60
C LEU A 148 10.55 -0.65 -0.49
N ALA A 149 10.86 -1.95 -0.51
CA ALA A 149 12.24 -2.44 -0.58
C ALA A 149 12.90 -1.95 -1.88
N SER A 150 12.21 -2.13 -3.01
CA SER A 150 12.65 -1.63 -4.32
C SER A 150 12.82 -0.11 -4.32
N ASN A 151 11.80 0.65 -3.86
CA ASN A 151 11.89 2.10 -3.80
C ASN A 151 13.00 2.59 -2.88
N SER A 152 13.20 1.96 -1.71
CA SER A 152 14.22 2.37 -0.74
C SER A 152 15.63 2.10 -1.27
N TRP A 153 15.82 0.98 -1.99
CA TRP A 153 17.08 0.70 -2.65
C TRP A 153 17.43 1.75 -3.71
N MET A 154 16.45 2.25 -4.48
CA MET A 154 16.67 3.36 -5.41
C MET A 154 17.11 4.67 -4.73
N GLN A 155 16.94 4.79 -3.41
CA GLN A 155 17.29 5.99 -2.63
C GLN A 155 18.62 5.85 -1.91
N THR A 156 18.86 4.68 -1.30
CA THR A 156 20.09 4.36 -0.57
C THR A 156 20.60 3.00 -1.03
N PRO A 157 21.15 2.90 -2.26
CA PRO A 157 21.52 1.61 -2.84
C PRO A 157 22.72 1.01 -2.13
N GLN A 158 22.63 -0.28 -1.79
CA GLN A 158 23.68 -1.07 -1.13
C GLN A 158 23.64 -2.52 -1.65
N GLY A 159 24.67 -3.31 -1.31
CA GLY A 159 24.72 -4.74 -1.63
C GLY A 159 24.80 -5.05 -3.13
N PHE A 160 25.47 -4.20 -3.90
CA PHE A 160 25.65 -4.39 -5.34
C PHE A 160 27.04 -3.96 -5.81
N GLU A 161 27.44 -4.48 -6.96
CA GLU A 161 28.59 -4.02 -7.75
C GLU A 161 28.14 -3.60 -9.16
N ILE A 162 28.96 -2.82 -9.86
CA ILE A 162 28.71 -2.46 -11.26
C ILE A 162 29.71 -3.22 -12.13
N VAL A 163 29.20 -4.14 -12.95
CA VAL A 163 29.96 -4.95 -13.90
C VAL A 163 29.41 -4.70 -15.29
N ASP A 164 30.28 -4.31 -16.23
CA ASP A 164 29.91 -4.00 -17.63
C ASP A 164 28.74 -3.02 -17.77
N GLY A 165 28.72 -1.98 -16.93
CA GLY A 165 27.67 -0.96 -16.93
C GLY A 165 26.31 -1.47 -16.45
N ARG A 166 26.27 -2.58 -15.71
CA ARG A 166 25.06 -3.14 -15.08
C ARG A 166 25.28 -3.36 -13.60
N VAL A 167 24.24 -3.15 -12.82
CA VAL A 167 24.19 -3.52 -11.41
C VAL A 167 24.19 -5.05 -11.31
N VAL A 168 24.95 -5.61 -10.38
CA VAL A 168 24.96 -7.04 -10.04
C VAL A 168 24.78 -7.14 -8.52
N PRO A 169 23.76 -7.87 -8.03
CA PRO A 169 23.55 -8.02 -6.58
C PRO A 169 24.69 -8.84 -5.96
N THR A 170 25.25 -8.34 -4.86
CA THR A 170 26.28 -9.01 -4.06
C THR A 170 25.77 -9.42 -2.67
N ASP A 171 24.82 -8.68 -2.11
CA ASP A 171 24.20 -8.97 -0.81
C ASP A 171 22.71 -8.58 -0.81
N TRP A 172 21.82 -9.58 -0.88
CA TRP A 172 20.38 -9.37 -0.86
C TRP A 172 19.84 -8.82 0.46
N PHE A 173 20.50 -9.12 1.59
CA PHE A 173 20.08 -8.59 2.87
C PHE A 173 20.35 -7.08 2.93
N ALA A 174 21.53 -6.65 2.50
CA ALA A 174 21.87 -5.23 2.38
C ALA A 174 21.01 -4.48 1.34
N ILE A 175 20.64 -5.15 0.24
CA ILE A 175 19.71 -4.60 -0.76
C ILE A 175 18.35 -4.31 -0.14
N VAL A 176 17.74 -5.31 0.52
CA VAL A 176 16.38 -5.21 1.05
C VAL A 176 16.35 -4.30 2.28
N PHE A 177 17.23 -4.52 3.25
CA PHE A 177 17.28 -3.79 4.52
C PHE A 177 18.29 -2.64 4.48
N ASN A 178 18.27 -1.88 3.38
CA ASN A 178 19.09 -0.68 3.23
C ASN A 178 18.68 0.42 4.25
N PRO A 179 19.53 1.44 4.49
CA PRO A 179 19.36 2.38 5.61
C PRO A 179 18.06 3.18 5.62
N SER A 180 17.42 3.38 4.46
CA SER A 180 16.15 4.10 4.37
C SER A 180 14.92 3.20 4.46
N PHE A 181 15.08 1.88 4.26
CA PHE A 181 13.96 0.94 4.14
C PHE A 181 13.03 0.88 5.37
N PRO A 182 13.51 0.66 6.61
CA PRO A 182 12.62 0.54 7.76
C PRO A 182 11.75 1.78 7.98
N TYR A 183 12.35 2.97 7.80
CA TYR A 183 11.64 4.24 7.96
C TYR A 183 10.60 4.46 6.87
N ARG A 184 10.94 4.21 5.60
CA ARG A 184 10.02 4.34 4.47
C ARG A 184 8.86 3.35 4.57
N LEU A 185 9.15 2.09 4.94
CA LEU A 185 8.13 1.06 5.13
C LEU A 185 7.13 1.46 6.22
N LEU A 186 7.62 1.80 7.41
CA LEU A 186 6.75 2.18 8.53
C LEU A 186 5.96 3.45 8.23
N HIS A 187 6.61 4.47 7.67
CA HIS A 187 5.96 5.74 7.33
C HIS A 187 4.85 5.56 6.29
N MET A 188 5.09 4.75 5.25
CA MET A 188 4.10 4.51 4.21
C MET A 188 2.95 3.61 4.68
N ALA A 189 3.25 2.54 5.43
CA ALA A 189 2.22 1.64 5.96
C ALA A 189 1.27 2.37 6.93
N ILE A 190 1.80 3.20 7.83
CA ILE A 190 0.97 3.98 8.76
C ILE A 190 0.20 5.07 8.02
N ALA A 191 0.80 5.72 7.01
CA ALA A 191 0.08 6.66 6.16
C ALA A 191 -1.13 6.00 5.47
N ALA A 192 -0.98 4.78 4.93
CA ALA A 192 -2.08 4.04 4.32
C ALA A 192 -3.21 3.74 5.33
N PHE A 193 -2.87 3.36 6.56
CA PHE A 193 -3.86 3.18 7.63
C PHE A 193 -4.57 4.49 8.01
N ILE A 194 -3.85 5.61 8.05
CA ILE A 194 -4.43 6.94 8.29
C ILE A 194 -5.38 7.33 7.16
N VAL A 195 -5.00 7.13 5.89
CA VAL A 195 -5.86 7.39 4.73
C VAL A 195 -7.16 6.60 4.84
N ALA A 196 -7.08 5.30 5.08
CA ALA A 196 -8.29 4.48 5.25
C ALA A 196 -9.13 4.94 6.46
N ALA A 197 -8.50 5.28 7.58
CA ALA A 197 -9.21 5.78 8.75
C ALA A 197 -9.91 7.12 8.47
N LEU A 198 -9.27 8.06 7.76
CA LEU A 198 -9.87 9.32 7.34
C LEU A 198 -11.07 9.07 6.42
N VAL A 199 -10.98 8.15 5.46
CA VAL A 199 -12.09 7.80 4.57
C VAL A 199 -13.27 7.18 5.34
N VAL A 200 -12.98 6.27 6.27
CA VAL A 200 -14.00 5.67 7.14
C VAL A 200 -14.64 6.70 8.07
N ALA A 201 -13.83 7.58 8.66
CA ALA A 201 -14.30 8.67 9.51
C ALA A 201 -15.16 9.66 8.71
N ALA A 202 -14.72 10.08 7.52
CA ALA A 202 -15.46 11.00 6.65
C ALA A 202 -16.81 10.42 6.25
N THR A 203 -16.84 9.13 5.88
CA THR A 203 -18.09 8.42 5.56
C THR A 203 -19.02 8.36 6.77
N GLY A 204 -18.47 8.07 7.96
CA GLY A 204 -19.20 8.06 9.23
C GLY A 204 -19.77 9.43 9.59
N ALA A 205 -18.95 10.47 9.51
CA ALA A 205 -19.31 11.86 9.76
C ALA A 205 -20.43 12.31 8.81
N TYR A 206 -20.30 12.02 7.52
CA TYR A 206 -21.31 12.36 6.52
C TYR A 206 -22.69 11.78 6.87
N HIS A 207 -22.75 10.50 7.23
CA HIS A 207 -24.02 9.89 7.65
C HIS A 207 -24.57 10.51 8.94
N LEU A 208 -23.72 10.81 9.92
CA LEU A 208 -24.14 11.48 11.16
C LEU A 208 -24.68 12.89 10.90
N LEU A 209 -24.05 13.65 9.99
CA LEU A 209 -24.50 14.98 9.56
C LEU A 209 -25.86 14.92 8.85
N LYS A 210 -26.11 13.87 8.08
CA LYS A 210 -27.42 13.59 7.46
C LYS A 210 -28.46 13.00 8.44
N GLY A 211 -28.18 13.01 9.74
CA GLY A 211 -29.10 12.56 10.78
C GLY A 211 -29.15 11.05 11.02
N ARG A 212 -28.41 10.24 10.25
CA ARG A 212 -28.38 8.79 10.40
C ARG A 212 -27.49 8.39 11.59
N ARG A 213 -28.10 7.83 12.64
CA ARG A 213 -27.45 7.57 13.94
C ARG A 213 -27.44 6.10 14.38
N ASP A 214 -27.55 5.17 13.43
CA ASP A 214 -27.50 3.75 13.74
C ASP A 214 -26.16 3.30 14.34
N LYS A 215 -26.16 2.11 14.93
CA LYS A 215 -25.00 1.56 15.63
C LYS A 215 -23.82 1.34 14.67
N SER A 216 -24.03 1.00 13.39
CA SER A 216 -22.96 0.79 12.42
C SER A 216 -22.24 2.10 12.12
N VAL A 217 -22.99 3.17 11.84
CA VAL A 217 -22.45 4.52 11.56
C VAL A 217 -21.65 5.05 12.75
N LYS A 218 -22.23 5.03 13.95
CA LYS A 218 -21.52 5.48 15.16
C LYS A 218 -20.27 4.63 15.44
N LYS A 219 -20.34 3.33 15.18
CA LYS A 219 -19.21 2.42 15.44
C LYS A 219 -18.07 2.63 14.47
N MET A 220 -18.32 2.71 13.16
CA MET A 220 -17.24 2.93 12.18
C MET A 220 -16.58 4.30 12.39
N PHE A 221 -17.38 5.34 12.67
CA PHE A 221 -16.86 6.66 12.98
C PHE A 221 -15.95 6.64 14.23
N SER A 222 -16.42 6.04 15.33
CA SER A 222 -15.63 5.93 16.55
C SER A 222 -14.37 5.08 16.37
N MET A 223 -14.43 3.95 15.66
CA MET A 223 -13.25 3.11 15.39
C MET A 223 -12.19 3.85 14.58
N ALA A 224 -12.62 4.61 13.57
CA ALA A 224 -11.72 5.42 12.76
C ALA A 224 -11.06 6.55 13.56
N LEU A 225 -11.81 7.27 14.41
CA LEU A 225 -11.24 8.31 15.27
C LEU A 225 -10.23 7.76 16.28
N TRP A 226 -10.50 6.60 16.88
CA TRP A 226 -9.53 5.94 17.76
C TRP A 226 -8.26 5.54 17.02
N LEU A 227 -8.39 5.06 15.78
CA LEU A 227 -7.23 4.73 14.97
C LEU A 227 -6.40 5.98 14.64
N LEU A 228 -7.05 7.08 14.26
CA LEU A 228 -6.39 8.36 13.98
C LEU A 228 -5.71 8.95 15.22
N LEU A 229 -6.34 8.85 16.38
CA LEU A 229 -5.79 9.35 17.65
C LEU A 229 -4.42 8.72 17.96
N VAL A 230 -4.25 7.44 17.62
CA VAL A 230 -2.98 6.73 17.86
C VAL A 230 -2.01 6.89 16.68
N LEU A 231 -2.50 6.68 15.46
CA LEU A 231 -1.62 6.63 14.29
C LEU A 231 -1.13 8.00 13.83
N ALA A 232 -1.92 9.07 13.96
CA ALA A 232 -1.48 10.39 13.48
C ALA A 232 -0.28 10.94 14.28
N PRO A 233 -0.25 10.88 15.63
CA PRO A 233 0.97 11.23 16.38
C PRO A 233 2.14 10.30 16.06
N LEU A 234 1.89 8.99 15.93
CA LEU A 234 2.92 8.02 15.59
C LEU A 234 3.53 8.29 14.20
N GLN A 235 2.71 8.67 13.22
CA GLN A 235 3.15 9.08 11.88
C GLN A 235 4.08 10.29 11.95
N ALA A 236 3.79 11.28 12.81
CA ALA A 236 4.64 12.46 12.97
C ALA A 236 6.01 12.08 13.53
N VAL A 237 6.06 11.22 14.56
CA VAL A 237 7.33 10.73 15.14
C VAL A 237 8.14 9.94 14.13
N ILE A 238 7.51 9.01 13.41
CA ILE A 238 8.20 8.21 12.37
C ILE A 238 8.63 9.09 11.20
N GLY A 239 7.84 10.11 10.86
CA GLY A 239 8.18 11.11 9.86
C GLY A 239 9.41 11.93 10.24
N ASP A 240 9.51 12.37 11.48
CA ASP A 240 10.70 13.07 11.99
C ASP A 240 11.95 12.16 11.89
N GLN A 241 11.86 10.92 12.37
CA GLN A 241 12.95 9.95 12.27
C GLN A 241 13.34 9.66 10.81
N HIS A 242 12.35 9.56 9.92
CA HIS A 242 12.61 9.40 8.48
C HIS A 242 13.29 10.65 7.89
N GLY A 243 12.92 11.85 8.32
CA GLY A 243 13.53 13.11 7.96
C GLY A 243 15.00 13.19 8.39
N LEU A 244 15.31 12.82 9.63
CA LEU A 244 16.69 12.76 10.14
C LEU A 244 17.54 11.71 9.40
N ASN A 245 16.97 10.56 9.08
CA ASN A 245 17.63 9.57 8.23
C ASN A 245 17.92 10.14 6.83
N THR A 246 16.94 10.83 6.24
CA THR A 246 17.09 11.48 4.94
C THR A 246 18.14 12.59 4.99
N LEU A 247 18.22 13.38 6.05
CA LEU A 247 19.26 14.39 6.26
C LEU A 247 20.66 13.76 6.25
N LYS A 248 20.82 12.58 6.86
CA LYS A 248 22.11 11.86 6.89
C LYS A 248 22.51 11.29 5.53
N TYR A 249 21.60 10.65 4.80
CA TYR A 249 21.93 9.90 3.58
C TYR A 249 21.66 10.68 2.28
N GLN A 250 20.76 11.66 2.30
CA GLN A 250 20.29 12.44 1.14
C GLN A 250 20.00 13.91 1.53
N PRO A 251 20.97 14.66 2.08
CA PRO A 251 20.75 16.01 2.62
C PRO A 251 20.16 16.99 1.61
N ALA A 252 20.44 16.82 0.31
CA ALA A 252 19.90 17.65 -0.76
C ALA A 252 18.36 17.66 -0.86
N LYS A 253 17.65 16.72 -0.21
CA LYS A 253 16.19 16.71 -0.14
C LYS A 253 15.62 17.53 1.02
N ILE A 254 16.44 17.82 2.03
CA ILE A 254 16.06 18.54 3.25
C ILE A 254 16.59 19.98 3.23
N ALA A 255 17.74 20.20 2.58
CA ALA A 255 18.42 21.48 2.43
C ALA A 255 17.62 22.51 1.61
#